data_AF-A0A1G6Y633-F1
#
_entry.id   AF-A0A1G6Y633-F1
#
_cell.length_a   1.000
_cell.length_b   1.000
_cell.length_c   1.000
_cell.angle_alpha   90.00
_cell.angle_beta   90.00
_cell.angle_gamma   90.00
#
_symmetry.space_group_name_H-M   'P 1'
#
loop_
_entity.id
_entity.type
_entity.pdbx_description
1 polymer ?
#
loop_
_entity_poly.entity_id
_entity_poly.type
_entity_poly.pdbx_seq_one_letter_code
_entity_poly.pdbx_strand_id
1 'polypeptide(L)'
;MNYYLLEPEVAGDFGDDTEMDYSVQPPAVTRLQYRFLGWLGDEILESTPAFIVTEHLAGLIEEAGLTGYRFAEVDTILDEQAEELDEGPVELPDFRWLQLTGKPQVDDFGASDNGSLIASERALEVLRRGALNHCDIEPV
;
A
#
# COMPACT_ATOMS: atom_id res chain seq x y z
N MET A 1 -19.38 10.18 -8.84
CA MET A 1 -18.29 9.23 -8.58
C MET A 1 -17.90 9.47 -7.14
N ASN A 2 -18.07 8.45 -6.30
CA ASN A 2 -17.76 8.55 -4.88
C ASN A 2 -16.26 8.29 -4.68
N TYR A 3 -15.70 8.87 -3.63
CA TYR A 3 -14.31 8.67 -3.23
C TYR A 3 -14.26 8.30 -1.76
N TYR A 4 -13.22 7.55 -1.42
CA TYR A 4 -13.00 7.02 -0.08
C TYR A 4 -11.56 7.30 0.34
N LEU A 5 -11.38 7.65 1.61
CA LEU A 5 -10.13 7.57 2.32
C LEU A 5 -9.97 6.13 2.78
N LEU A 6 -8.82 5.54 2.47
CA LEU A 6 -8.46 4.20 2.91
C LEU A 6 -7.25 4.30 3.83
N GLU A 7 -7.34 3.62 4.97
CA GLU A 7 -6.22 3.35 5.87
C GLU A 7 -6.00 1.82 5.87
N PRO A 8 -5.16 1.29 4.97
CA PRO A 8 -4.86 -0.14 4.89
C PRO A 8 -4.23 -0.73 6.15
N GLU A 9 -4.07 -2.05 6.16
CA GLU A 9 -3.35 -2.73 7.22
C GLU A 9 -1.90 -2.20 7.34
N VAL A 10 -1.48 -1.86 8.57
CA VAL A 10 -0.09 -1.54 8.90
C VAL A 10 0.62 -2.81 9.35
N ALA A 11 1.17 -3.55 8.38
CA ALA A 11 1.90 -4.81 8.58
C ALA A 11 3.37 -4.61 8.99
N GLY A 12 3.88 -3.39 8.89
CA GLY A 12 5.30 -3.12 9.06
C GLY A 12 5.66 -1.65 9.00
N ASP A 13 6.95 -1.40 8.88
CA ASP A 13 7.52 -0.06 8.81
C ASP A 13 8.59 0.07 7.73
N PHE A 14 9.22 1.24 7.67
CA PHE A 14 10.34 1.49 6.78
C PHE A 14 11.59 0.77 7.27
N GLY A 15 12.13 -0.10 6.42
CA GLY A 15 13.45 -0.70 6.61
C GLY A 15 14.56 0.32 6.44
N ASP A 16 15.74 -0.02 6.95
CA ASP A 16 16.90 0.88 7.05
C ASP A 16 17.43 1.36 5.68
N ASP A 17 17.16 0.63 4.59
CA ASP A 17 17.54 1.00 3.23
C ASP A 17 16.49 1.89 2.52
N THR A 18 15.46 2.37 3.22
CA THR A 18 14.46 3.29 2.68
C THR A 18 15.05 4.69 2.54
N GLU A 19 14.85 5.31 1.37
CA GLU A 19 15.29 6.68 1.11
C GLU A 19 14.08 7.61 0.96
N MET A 20 14.12 8.74 1.66
CA MET A 20 13.07 9.75 1.64
C MET A 20 13.64 11.17 1.49
N ASP A 21 12.97 11.96 0.65
CA ASP A 21 13.15 13.40 0.58
C ASP A 21 12.17 14.10 1.53
N TYR A 22 12.69 14.57 2.66
CA TYR A 22 11.95 15.33 3.67
C TYR A 22 11.84 16.83 3.37
N SER A 23 12.35 17.30 2.23
CA SER A 23 12.18 18.70 1.81
C SER A 23 10.77 19.01 1.27
N VAL A 24 9.97 17.97 1.04
CA VAL A 24 8.59 18.02 0.59
C VAL A 24 7.64 17.38 1.61
N GLN A 25 6.35 17.74 1.55
CA GLN A 25 5.31 17.24 2.44
C GLN A 25 4.15 16.63 1.61
N PRO A 26 3.76 15.36 1.84
CA PRO A 26 4.46 14.37 2.67
C PRO A 26 5.86 14.04 2.11
N PRO A 27 6.76 13.43 2.90
CA PRO A 27 8.08 13.04 2.42
C PRO A 27 7.99 12.19 1.17
N ALA A 28 8.78 12.51 0.14
CA ALA A 28 8.78 11.72 -1.08
C ALA A 28 9.72 10.52 -0.89
N VAL A 29 9.13 9.32 -0.86
CA VAL A 29 9.90 8.08 -0.84
C VAL A 29 10.50 7.85 -2.24
N THR A 30 11.81 7.66 -2.34
CA THR A 30 12.53 7.43 -3.61
C THR A 30 13.01 5.99 -3.76
N ARG A 31 13.23 5.30 -2.65
CA ARG A 31 13.52 3.87 -2.55
C ARG A 31 12.78 3.32 -1.35
N LEU A 32 12.08 2.20 -1.51
CA LEU A 32 11.29 1.58 -0.44
C LEU A 32 11.88 0.22 -0.08
N GLN A 33 12.28 0.06 1.18
CA GLN A 33 12.42 -1.23 1.83
C GLN A 33 11.29 -1.36 2.85
N TYR A 34 10.41 -2.34 2.67
CA TYR A 34 9.32 -2.59 3.61
C TYR A 34 9.73 -3.69 4.58
N ARG A 35 9.80 -3.36 5.87
CA ARG A 35 10.13 -4.31 6.93
C ARG A 35 8.84 -4.81 7.57
N PHE A 36 8.53 -6.07 7.35
CA PHE A 36 7.36 -6.73 7.94
C PHE A 36 7.60 -7.03 9.42
N LEU A 37 6.66 -6.59 10.25
CA LEU A 37 6.57 -6.91 11.69
C LEU A 37 5.48 -7.95 11.98
N GLY A 38 4.57 -8.13 11.03
CA GLY A 38 3.49 -9.12 11.01
C GLY A 38 2.70 -8.96 9.72
N TRP A 39 1.76 -9.86 9.44
CA TRP A 39 0.85 -9.71 8.30
C TRP A 39 -0.45 -10.46 8.58
N LEU A 40 -1.57 -9.74 8.61
CA LEU A 40 -2.90 -10.27 8.88
C LEU A 40 -3.60 -10.79 7.61
N GLY A 41 -2.95 -10.64 6.46
CA GLY A 41 -3.37 -11.24 5.20
C GLY A 41 -3.99 -10.28 4.20
N ASP A 42 -4.07 -8.97 4.48
CA ASP A 42 -4.56 -8.01 3.48
C ASP A 42 -3.59 -7.88 2.31
N GLU A 43 -4.15 -7.67 1.11
CA GLU A 43 -3.38 -7.60 -0.12
C GLU A 43 -2.92 -6.20 -0.48
N ILE A 44 -3.34 -5.19 0.29
CA ILE A 44 -2.80 -3.83 0.28
C ILE A 44 -2.39 -3.46 1.70
N LEU A 45 -1.16 -2.97 1.84
CA LEU A 45 -0.56 -2.60 3.12
C LEU A 45 -0.04 -1.17 3.04
N GLU A 46 0.04 -0.52 4.20
CA GLU A 46 0.60 0.82 4.29
C GLU A 46 1.77 0.93 5.29
N SER A 47 2.62 1.90 5.01
CA SER A 47 3.44 2.62 5.98
C SER A 47 3.51 4.04 5.44
N THR A 48 2.65 4.93 5.93
CA THR A 48 2.40 6.24 5.30
C THR A 48 3.71 7.03 5.13
N PRO A 49 4.01 7.60 3.95
CA PRO A 49 3.13 7.78 2.78
C PRO A 49 3.29 6.72 1.67
N ALA A 50 3.72 5.49 2.00
CA ALA A 50 3.94 4.41 1.04
C ALA A 50 2.93 3.27 1.20
N PHE A 51 2.59 2.65 0.07
CA PHE A 51 1.61 1.57 -0.03
C PHE A 51 2.21 0.44 -0.85
N ILE A 52 2.04 -0.80 -0.41
CA ILE A 52 2.44 -1.98 -1.19
C ILE A 52 1.21 -2.85 -1.44
N VAL A 53 1.20 -3.54 -2.57
CA VAL A 53 0.16 -4.52 -2.91
C VAL A 53 0.78 -5.84 -3.31
N THR A 54 0.10 -6.96 -3.08
CA THR A 54 0.55 -8.25 -3.61
C THR A 54 0.60 -8.23 -5.14
N GLU A 55 1.41 -9.09 -5.76
CA GLU A 55 1.45 -9.22 -7.23
C GLU A 55 0.06 -9.61 -7.80
N HIS A 56 -0.72 -10.39 -7.04
CA HIS A 56 -2.10 -10.73 -7.40
C HIS A 56 -2.99 -9.47 -7.48
N LEU A 57 -3.00 -8.63 -6.44
CA LEU A 57 -3.80 -7.42 -6.44
C LEU A 57 -3.30 -6.38 -7.46
N ALA A 58 -1.98 -6.31 -7.68
CA ALA A 58 -1.40 -5.49 -8.74
C ALA A 58 -1.98 -5.87 -10.12
N GLY A 59 -2.06 -7.17 -10.43
CA GLY A 59 -2.64 -7.67 -11.68
C GLY A 59 -4.12 -7.29 -11.85
N LEU A 60 -4.91 -7.31 -10.76
CA LEU A 60 -6.32 -6.87 -10.78
C LEU A 60 -6.45 -5.36 -11.06
N ILE A 61 -5.56 -4.55 -10.48
CA ILE A 61 -5.49 -3.11 -10.68
C ILE A 61 -5.12 -2.78 -12.15
N GLU A 62 -4.16 -3.51 -12.74
CA GLU A 62 -3.77 -3.37 -14.15
C GLU A 62 -4.90 -3.79 -15.09
N GLU A 63 -5.52 -4.95 -14.88
CA GLU A 63 -6.63 -5.46 -15.68
C GLU A 63 -7.82 -4.48 -15.70
N ALA A 64 -8.10 -3.83 -14.57
CA ALA A 64 -9.18 -2.86 -14.44
C ALA A 64 -8.89 -1.51 -15.13
N GLY A 65 -7.65 -1.27 -15.58
CA GLY A 65 -7.25 -0.02 -16.23
C GLY A 65 -7.44 1.20 -15.35
N LEU A 66 -7.16 1.08 -14.05
CA LEU A 66 -7.26 2.19 -13.10
C LEU A 66 -6.24 3.29 -13.43
N THR A 67 -6.50 4.50 -12.94
CA THR A 67 -5.68 5.69 -13.18
C THR A 67 -5.03 6.20 -11.89
N GLY A 68 -4.02 7.06 -12.01
CA GLY A 68 -3.43 7.74 -10.85
C GLY A 68 -2.43 6.92 -10.04
N TYR A 69 -1.88 5.85 -10.60
CA TYR A 69 -0.86 5.04 -9.96
C TYR A 69 0.27 4.63 -10.91
N ARG A 70 1.37 4.15 -10.35
CA ARG A 70 2.34 3.30 -11.03
C ARG A 70 2.87 2.23 -10.07
N PHE A 71 3.30 1.10 -10.61
CA PHE A 71 4.02 0.10 -9.83
C PHE A 71 5.53 0.29 -9.93
N ALA A 72 6.21 0.10 -8.81
CA ALA A 72 7.67 0.05 -8.72
C ALA A 72 8.10 -1.18 -7.91
N GLU A 73 9.40 -1.49 -7.95
CA GLU A 73 10.00 -2.50 -7.10
C GLU A 73 9.99 -2.04 -5.64
N VAL A 74 9.83 -3.00 -4.73
CA VAL A 74 9.99 -2.84 -3.28
C VAL A 74 10.88 -3.96 -2.79
N ASP A 75 11.85 -3.63 -1.95
CA ASP A 75 12.62 -4.64 -1.23
C ASP A 75 11.85 -5.00 0.05
N THR A 76 11.50 -6.27 0.22
CA THR A 76 10.80 -6.74 1.43
C THR A 76 11.74 -7.51 2.33
N ILE A 77 11.68 -7.23 3.62
CA ILE A 77 12.41 -7.98 4.66
C ILE A 77 11.47 -8.34 5.79
N LEU A 78 11.75 -9.44 6.49
CA LEU A 78 11.02 -9.84 7.68
C LEU A 78 11.86 -9.49 8.91
N ASP A 79 11.26 -8.89 9.93
CA ASP A 79 11.95 -8.64 11.20
C ASP A 79 12.21 -9.95 11.95
N GLU A 80 13.38 -10.06 12.57
CA GLU A 80 13.78 -11.27 13.30
C GLU A 80 12.77 -11.64 14.40
N GLN A 81 12.09 -10.67 15.03
CA GLN A 81 11.07 -10.95 16.04
C GLN A 81 9.76 -11.48 15.42
N ALA A 82 9.47 -11.15 14.16
CA ALA A 82 8.32 -11.69 13.44
C ALA A 82 8.58 -13.16 13.03
N GLU A 83 9.83 -13.54 12.79
CA GLU A 83 10.23 -14.93 12.53
C GLU A 83 10.05 -15.86 13.74
N GLU A 84 10.13 -15.32 14.96
CA GLU A 84 10.02 -16.07 16.22
C GLU A 84 8.57 -16.28 16.72
N LEU A 85 7.56 -15.86 15.96
CA LEU A 85 6.16 -16.07 16.35
C LEU A 85 5.79 -17.57 16.35
N ASP A 86 5.03 -18.00 17.37
CA ASP A 86 4.64 -19.40 17.62
C ASP A 86 3.91 -20.09 16.45
N GLU A 87 3.39 -19.31 15.49
CA GLU A 87 2.65 -19.79 14.31
C GLU A 87 3.56 -20.25 13.15
N GLY A 88 4.88 -20.10 13.29
CA GLY A 88 5.87 -20.47 12.28
C GLY A 88 6.14 -19.34 11.26
N PRO A 89 7.08 -19.55 10.33
CA PRO A 89 7.50 -18.51 9.39
C PRO A 89 6.32 -18.10 8.49
N VAL A 90 6.03 -16.79 8.46
CA VAL A 90 5.05 -16.21 7.54
C VAL A 90 5.60 -16.31 6.13
N GLU A 91 4.99 -17.11 5.26
CA GLU A 91 5.27 -17.08 3.83
C GLU A 91 4.67 -15.80 3.22
N LEU A 92 5.52 -14.80 3.01
CA LEU A 92 5.12 -13.55 2.37
C LEU A 92 5.01 -13.75 0.84
N PRO A 93 3.92 -13.30 0.21
CA PRO A 93 3.84 -13.24 -1.24
C PRO A 93 4.79 -12.16 -1.78
N ASP A 94 4.97 -12.15 -3.10
CA ASP A 94 5.65 -11.05 -3.76
C ASP A 94 4.78 -9.78 -3.72
N PHE A 95 5.41 -8.65 -3.41
CA PHE A 95 4.77 -7.34 -3.33
C PHE A 95 5.31 -6.37 -4.38
N ARG A 96 4.48 -5.39 -4.73
CA ARG A 96 4.78 -4.27 -5.60
C ARG A 96 4.49 -2.97 -4.89
N TRP A 97 5.36 -1.99 -5.06
CA TRP A 97 5.12 -0.65 -4.53
C TRP A 97 4.06 0.06 -5.37
N LEU A 98 2.89 0.31 -4.77
CA LEU A 98 1.84 1.16 -5.32
C LEU A 98 2.19 2.64 -5.07
N GLN A 99 2.69 3.32 -6.08
CA GLN A 99 2.98 4.75 -6.00
C GLN A 99 1.79 5.56 -6.49
N LEU A 100 1.26 6.42 -5.62
CA LEU A 100 0.17 7.32 -5.93
C LEU A 100 0.71 8.50 -6.77
N THR A 101 0.19 8.66 -7.98
CA THR A 101 0.63 9.69 -8.94
C THR A 101 -0.51 10.56 -9.45
N GLY A 102 -1.76 10.16 -9.17
CA GLY A 102 -2.96 10.86 -9.57
C GLY A 102 -3.38 11.98 -8.61
N LYS A 103 -4.36 12.74 -9.05
CA LYS A 103 -5.01 13.78 -8.27
C LYS A 103 -6.17 13.17 -7.48
N PRO A 104 -6.21 13.35 -6.15
CA PRO A 104 -7.32 12.85 -5.34
C PRO A 104 -8.65 13.43 -5.83
N GLN A 105 -9.70 12.62 -5.79
CA GLN A 105 -11.05 12.97 -6.27
C GLN A 105 -11.16 13.27 -7.78
N VAL A 106 -10.13 12.93 -8.57
CA VAL A 106 -10.12 13.07 -10.04
C VAL A 106 -9.71 11.77 -10.71
N ASP A 107 -8.57 11.20 -10.30
CA ASP A 107 -8.08 9.90 -10.75
C ASP A 107 -8.56 8.78 -9.81
N ASP A 108 -8.44 7.53 -10.24
CA ASP A 108 -8.88 6.37 -9.43
C ASP A 108 -8.07 6.21 -8.14
N PHE A 109 -6.79 6.62 -8.16
CA PHE A 109 -5.93 6.69 -6.99
C PHE A 109 -5.29 8.08 -6.87
N GLY A 110 -5.20 8.60 -5.65
CA GLY A 110 -4.51 9.84 -5.34
C GLY A 110 -4.10 9.90 -3.88
N ALA A 111 -3.14 10.76 -3.56
CA ALA A 111 -2.72 11.03 -2.19
C ALA A 111 -3.43 12.27 -1.65
N SER A 112 -3.89 12.23 -0.40
CA SER A 112 -4.27 13.42 0.36
C SER A 112 -3.05 14.27 0.75
N ASP A 113 -3.28 15.45 1.33
CA ASP A 113 -2.20 16.37 1.75
C ASP A 113 -1.25 15.77 2.81
N ASN A 114 -1.71 14.77 3.58
CA ASN A 114 -0.91 14.03 4.55
C ASN A 114 -0.33 12.71 4.00
N GLY A 115 -0.56 12.38 2.73
CA GLY A 115 -0.05 11.17 2.08
C GLY A 115 -0.91 9.92 2.25
N SER A 116 -2.11 10.04 2.82
CA SER A 116 -3.07 8.95 2.91
C SER A 116 -3.67 8.62 1.55
N LEU A 117 -4.15 7.38 1.39
CA LEU A 117 -4.70 6.90 0.14
C LEU A 117 -6.15 7.36 -0.04
N ILE A 118 -6.42 8.09 -1.12
CA ILE A 118 -7.76 8.37 -1.61
C ILE A 118 -8.00 7.53 -2.86
N ALA A 119 -9.07 6.72 -2.86
CA ALA A 119 -9.45 5.90 -3.99
C ALA A 119 -10.88 6.18 -4.46
N SER A 120 -11.12 6.05 -5.76
CA SER A 120 -12.47 6.09 -6.33
C SER A 120 -13.28 4.86 -5.91
N GLU A 121 -14.61 4.94 -6.00
CA GLU A 121 -15.51 3.79 -5.81
C GLU A 121 -15.10 2.60 -6.70
N ARG A 122 -14.71 2.86 -7.95
CA ARG A 122 -14.24 1.85 -8.90
C ARG A 122 -12.92 1.22 -8.45
N ALA A 123 -11.98 2.00 -7.94
CA ALA A 123 -10.75 1.46 -7.37
C ALA A 123 -11.03 0.60 -6.13
N LEU A 124 -11.89 1.08 -5.23
CA LEU A 124 -12.29 0.32 -4.04
C LEU A 124 -12.96 -1.01 -4.40
N GLU A 125 -13.81 -1.06 -5.42
CA GLU A 125 -14.40 -2.31 -5.93
C GLU A 125 -13.34 -3.31 -6.41
N VAL A 126 -12.26 -2.83 -7.03
CA VAL A 126 -11.12 -3.68 -7.43
C VAL A 126 -10.33 -4.14 -6.22
N LEU A 127 -10.04 -3.26 -5.26
CA LEU A 127 -9.34 -3.62 -4.02
C LEU A 127 -10.08 -4.72 -3.24
N ARG A 128 -11.43 -4.66 -3.21
CA ARG A 128 -12.28 -5.68 -2.58
C ARG A 128 -12.32 -7.04 -3.30
N ARG A 129 -11.73 -7.16 -4.49
CA ARG A 129 -11.53 -8.47 -5.15
C ARG A 129 -10.34 -9.22 -4.56
N GLY A 130 -9.41 -8.53 -3.92
CA GLY A 130 -8.38 -9.11 -3.05
C GLY A 130 -8.80 -9.12 -1.58
N ALA A 131 -7.90 -9.55 -0.69
CA ALA A 131 -8.13 -9.43 0.75
C ALA A 131 -7.99 -7.97 1.22
N LEU A 132 -9.01 -7.48 1.92
CA LEU A 132 -9.13 -6.10 2.43
C LEU A 132 -9.96 -6.10 3.74
N ASN A 133 -9.58 -6.96 4.68
CA ASN A 133 -10.30 -7.21 5.93
C ASN A 133 -9.87 -6.29 7.08
N HIS A 134 -8.67 -5.70 6.98
CA HIS A 134 -8.00 -4.90 8.00
C HIS A 134 -7.73 -3.46 7.54
N CYS A 135 -8.55 -2.97 6.60
CA CYS A 135 -8.52 -1.60 6.09
C CYS A 135 -9.72 -0.80 6.60
N ASP A 136 -9.46 0.37 7.18
CA ASP A 136 -10.51 1.35 7.47
C ASP A 136 -10.88 2.12 6.20
N ILE A 137 -12.18 2.39 6.02
CA ILE A 137 -12.74 2.98 4.79
C ILE A 137 -13.74 4.07 5.17
N GLU A 138 -13.44 5.32 4.82
CA GLU A 138 -14.28 6.47 5.09
C GLU A 138 -14.67 7.22 3.81
N PRO A 139 -15.93 7.66 3.64
CA PRO A 139 -16.31 8.51 2.51
C PRO A 139 -15.68 9.91 2.62
N VAL A 140 -15.25 10.48 1.48
CA VAL A 140 -14.64 11.82 1.38
C VAL A 140 -15.60 12.83 0.73
#